data_AF-A0AAD1JG66-F1
#
_entry.id   AF-A0AAD1JG66-F1
#
_cell.length_a   1.000
_cell.length_b   1.000
_cell.length_c   1.000
_cell.angle_alpha   90.00
_cell.angle_beta   90.00
_cell.angle_gamma   90.00
#
_symmetry.space_group_name_H-M   'P 1'
#
loop_
_entity.id
_entity.type
_entity.pdbx_description
1 polymer ?
#
loop_
_entity_poly.entity_id
_entity_poly.type
_entity_poly.pdbx_seq_one_letter_code
_entity_poly.pdbx_strand_id
1 'polypeptide(L)'
;MSQMTMGTAKDIQNKVTKRIPSPVVINYKIDYQLNRKRGHEVPIIGGMDANGNSKYEEKEKFFGRDDYSEKEAQALIHKGKLTIQAKNCMDCHTLLGNGAYYAPDLTKAWLDPTWNTLAAAYGGKEYAIAKFLENPPAMAMHERKMPNLGITPEEAKAVVAYLKFMAAIDTNGFPRNFGKIKGAVDARK
;
A
#
# COMPACT_ATOMS: atom_id res chain seq x y z
N MET A 1 -20.29 14.47 -15.16
CA MET A 1 -19.43 13.32 -14.79
C MET A 1 -19.42 13.23 -13.27
N SER A 2 -19.85 12.12 -12.67
CA SER A 2 -19.76 11.94 -11.21
C SER A 2 -18.28 11.91 -10.82
N GLN A 3 -17.83 12.90 -10.06
CA GLN A 3 -16.47 12.90 -9.50
C GLN A 3 -16.32 11.66 -8.60
N MET A 4 -15.20 10.95 -8.70
CA MET A 4 -14.93 9.83 -7.79
C MET A 4 -14.78 10.36 -6.37
N THR A 5 -15.69 9.99 -5.48
CA THR A 5 -15.67 10.40 -4.07
C THR A 5 -14.97 9.37 -3.20
N MET A 6 -14.14 9.83 -2.27
CA MET A 6 -13.58 8.99 -1.21
C MET A 6 -14.68 8.38 -0.32
N GLY A 7 -14.42 7.18 0.21
CA GLY A 7 -15.23 6.55 1.23
C GLY A 7 -15.12 7.25 2.58
N THR A 8 -16.10 7.00 3.43
CA THR A 8 -16.15 7.46 4.83
C THR A 8 -15.98 6.27 5.78
N ALA A 9 -15.63 6.52 7.04
CA ALA A 9 -15.56 5.44 8.03
C ALA A 9 -16.90 4.67 8.16
N LYS A 10 -18.04 5.36 7.95
CA LYS A 10 -19.37 4.76 7.93
C LYS A 10 -19.58 3.80 6.76
N ASP A 11 -18.98 4.08 5.60
CA ASP A 11 -19.03 3.15 4.45
C ASP A 11 -18.35 1.82 4.83
N ILE A 12 -17.20 1.87 5.49
CA ILE A 12 -16.49 0.68 5.97
C ILE A 12 -17.31 -0.08 7.03
N GLN A 13 -17.91 0.63 8.00
CA GLN A 13 -18.79 0.01 9.01
C GLN A 13 -19.98 -0.71 8.38
N ASN A 14 -20.54 -0.14 7.32
CA ASN A 14 -21.64 -0.71 6.55
C ASN A 14 -21.18 -1.76 5.51
N LYS A 15 -19.90 -2.12 5.49
CA LYS A 15 -19.27 -3.03 4.52
C LYS A 15 -19.45 -2.59 3.06
N VAL A 16 -19.58 -1.29 2.82
CA VAL A 16 -19.69 -0.67 1.51
C VAL A 16 -18.30 -0.36 0.97
N THR A 17 -17.94 -1.00 -0.14
CA THR A 17 -16.65 -0.78 -0.80
C THR A 17 -16.78 0.31 -1.85
N LYS A 18 -16.27 1.51 -1.57
CA LYS A 18 -16.03 2.53 -2.60
C LYS A 18 -14.70 2.26 -3.32
N ARG A 19 -14.58 2.74 -4.56
CA ARG A 19 -13.34 2.62 -5.35
C ARG A 19 -12.13 3.23 -4.63
N ILE A 20 -12.34 4.39 -4.02
CA ILE A 20 -11.39 5.02 -3.11
C ILE A 20 -11.96 4.79 -1.70
N PRO A 21 -11.40 3.88 -0.89
CA PRO A 21 -11.92 3.59 0.44
C PRO A 21 -11.71 4.77 1.40
N SER A 22 -12.28 4.68 2.61
CA SER A 22 -11.97 5.64 3.67
C SER A 22 -10.52 5.50 4.13
N PRO A 23 -9.87 6.60 4.57
CA PRO A 23 -8.55 6.59 5.18
C PRO A 23 -8.38 5.54 6.29
N VAL A 24 -9.44 5.21 7.05
CA VAL A 24 -9.39 4.21 8.12
C VAL A 24 -9.11 2.78 7.64
N VAL A 25 -9.05 2.56 6.32
CA VAL A 25 -8.62 1.28 5.72
C VAL A 25 -7.23 0.84 6.19
N ILE A 26 -6.37 1.77 6.61
CA ILE A 26 -5.03 1.44 7.15
C ILE A 26 -5.09 0.59 8.43
N ASN A 27 -6.24 0.55 9.10
CA ASN A 27 -6.49 -0.28 10.28
C ASN A 27 -6.79 -1.75 9.95
N TYR A 28 -6.98 -2.07 8.66
CA TYR A 28 -7.41 -3.38 8.22
C TYR A 28 -6.29 -4.07 7.46
N LYS A 29 -6.36 -5.40 7.44
CA LYS A 29 -5.56 -6.20 6.53
C LYS A 29 -5.99 -5.91 5.10
N ILE A 30 -5.02 -5.74 4.21
CA ILE A 30 -5.26 -5.47 2.79
C ILE A 30 -4.62 -6.59 1.99
N ASP A 31 -5.34 -7.08 1.00
CA ASP A 31 -4.91 -8.10 0.05
C ASP A 31 -5.38 -7.70 -1.37
N TYR A 32 -4.93 -8.42 -2.39
CA TYR A 32 -5.23 -8.15 -3.79
C TYR A 32 -5.45 -9.46 -4.56
N GLN A 33 -6.72 -9.83 -4.72
CA GLN A 33 -7.11 -11.16 -5.18
C GLN A 33 -7.92 -11.10 -6.47
N LEU A 34 -7.83 -12.17 -7.28
CA LEU A 34 -8.60 -12.28 -8.51
C LEU A 34 -10.09 -12.42 -8.18
N ASN A 35 -10.90 -11.44 -8.58
CA ASN A 35 -12.34 -11.57 -8.53
C ASN A 35 -12.83 -12.22 -9.83
N ARG A 36 -13.29 -13.48 -9.75
CA ARG A 36 -13.73 -14.25 -10.94
C ARG A 36 -14.87 -13.58 -11.71
N LYS A 37 -15.78 -12.88 -11.01
CA LYS A 37 -16.90 -12.18 -11.64
C LYS A 37 -16.45 -10.95 -12.43
N ARG A 38 -15.45 -10.24 -11.91
CA ARG A 38 -14.90 -9.03 -12.55
C ARG A 38 -13.82 -9.34 -13.59
N GLY A 39 -13.19 -10.52 -13.54
CA GLY A 39 -12.15 -10.94 -14.49
C GLY A 39 -10.78 -10.31 -14.24
N HIS A 40 -10.61 -9.65 -13.09
CA HIS A 40 -9.36 -8.97 -12.70
C HIS A 40 -9.21 -8.90 -11.18
N GLU A 41 -8.01 -8.54 -10.75
CA GLU A 41 -7.67 -8.43 -9.35
C GLU A 41 -8.28 -7.20 -8.68
N VAL A 42 -8.76 -7.38 -7.46
CA VAL A 42 -9.43 -6.33 -6.68
C VAL A 42 -8.84 -6.29 -5.27
N PRO A 43 -8.79 -5.11 -4.63
CA PRO A 43 -8.40 -5.03 -3.23
C PRO A 43 -9.44 -5.74 -2.36
N ILE A 44 -8.95 -6.53 -1.41
CA ILE A 44 -9.74 -7.19 -0.36
C ILE A 44 -9.34 -6.57 0.98
N ILE A 45 -10.32 -6.00 1.67
CA ILE A 45 -10.13 -5.28 2.92
C ILE A 45 -10.74 -6.10 4.07
N GLY A 46 -9.90 -6.44 5.04
CA GLY A 46 -10.31 -7.12 6.26
C GLY A 46 -10.92 -8.51 6.04
N GLY A 47 -10.35 -9.29 5.11
CA GLY A 47 -10.80 -10.63 4.77
C GLY A 47 -11.78 -10.69 3.60
N MET A 48 -11.96 -11.86 3.00
CA MET A 48 -12.83 -12.10 1.84
C MET A 48 -14.05 -12.95 2.23
N ASP A 49 -15.25 -12.54 1.80
CA ASP A 49 -16.48 -13.33 1.94
C ASP A 49 -16.58 -14.44 0.89
N ALA A 50 -17.58 -15.32 1.05
CA ALA A 50 -17.83 -16.41 0.11
C ALA A 50 -18.15 -15.93 -1.31
N ASN A 51 -18.52 -14.65 -1.47
CA ASN A 51 -18.86 -14.02 -2.74
C ASN A 51 -17.67 -13.27 -3.36
N GLY A 52 -16.51 -13.25 -2.70
CA GLY A 52 -15.32 -12.54 -3.17
C GLY A 52 -15.30 -11.03 -2.88
N ASN A 53 -16.08 -10.57 -1.89
CA ASN A 53 -16.09 -9.18 -1.43
C ASN A 53 -15.30 -8.98 -0.13
N SER A 54 -14.95 -7.73 0.16
CA SER A 54 -14.29 -7.33 1.41
C SER A 54 -15.21 -7.51 2.62
N LYS A 55 -14.73 -8.16 3.68
CA LYS A 55 -15.48 -8.38 4.93
C LYS A 55 -15.35 -7.24 5.94
N TYR A 56 -14.24 -6.50 5.90
CA TYR A 56 -13.91 -5.46 6.89
C TYR A 56 -13.91 -5.97 8.35
N GLU A 57 -13.48 -7.22 8.56
CA GLU A 57 -13.46 -7.87 9.88
C GLU A 57 -12.03 -8.07 10.39
N GLU A 58 -11.09 -8.45 9.51
CA GLU A 58 -9.69 -8.66 9.87
C GLU A 58 -8.94 -7.33 10.03
N LYS A 59 -8.70 -6.92 11.28
CA LYS A 59 -7.83 -5.79 11.62
C LYS A 59 -6.37 -6.14 11.46
N GLU A 60 -5.55 -5.13 11.19
CA GLU A 60 -4.10 -5.26 11.12
C GLU A 60 -3.48 -4.02 11.77
N LYS A 61 -2.65 -4.26 12.79
CA LYS A 61 -1.88 -3.19 13.42
C LYS A 61 -1.00 -2.49 12.39
N PHE A 62 -0.91 -1.18 12.56
CA PHE A 62 -0.13 -0.28 11.75
C PHE A 62 0.70 0.60 12.70
N PHE A 63 1.97 0.26 12.88
CA PHE A 63 2.85 0.86 13.89
C PHE A 63 2.25 0.72 15.31
N GLY A 64 1.88 -0.50 15.66
CA GLY A 64 1.40 -0.88 16.99
C GLY A 64 -0.09 -0.62 17.28
N ARG A 65 -0.80 0.12 16.41
CA ARG A 65 -2.21 0.52 16.57
C ARG A 65 -3.07 0.08 15.39
N ASP A 66 -4.34 -0.23 15.61
CA ASP A 66 -5.34 -0.59 14.59
C ASP A 66 -6.65 0.23 14.73
N ASP A 67 -6.55 1.36 15.42
CA ASP A 67 -7.66 2.21 15.85
C ASP A 67 -7.53 3.66 15.35
N TYR A 68 -6.74 3.92 14.30
CA TYR A 68 -6.57 5.27 13.76
C TYR A 68 -7.93 5.83 13.36
N SER A 69 -8.30 6.98 13.93
CA SER A 69 -9.50 7.72 13.53
C SER A 69 -9.40 8.19 12.08
N GLU A 70 -10.53 8.53 11.47
CA GLU A 70 -10.54 9.02 10.08
C GLU A 70 -9.66 10.26 9.90
N LYS A 71 -9.66 11.18 10.88
CA LYS A 71 -8.82 12.37 10.88
C LYS A 71 -7.34 12.04 11.00
N GLU A 72 -6.95 11.15 11.93
CA GLU A 72 -5.55 10.74 12.08
C GLU A 72 -5.03 10.02 10.84
N ALA A 73 -5.80 9.06 10.32
CA ALA A 73 -5.45 8.30 9.13
C ALA A 73 -5.33 9.22 7.91
N GLN A 74 -6.28 10.14 7.72
CA GLN A 74 -6.25 11.11 6.61
C GLN A 74 -5.03 12.02 6.70
N ALA A 75 -4.72 12.56 7.89
CA ALA A 75 -3.54 13.41 8.08
C ALA A 75 -2.25 12.66 7.76
N LEU A 76 -2.15 11.39 8.17
CA LEU A 76 -0.97 10.57 7.93
C LEU A 76 -0.79 10.23 6.45
N ILE A 77 -1.87 9.82 5.78
CA ILE A 77 -1.89 9.55 4.33
C ILE A 77 -1.57 10.82 3.54
N HIS A 78 -2.11 11.96 3.95
CA HIS A 78 -1.83 13.25 3.31
C HIS A 78 -0.36 13.63 3.45
N LYS A 79 0.23 13.49 4.64
CA LYS A 79 1.67 13.71 4.85
C LYS A 79 2.50 12.77 3.97
N GLY A 80 2.13 11.49 3.87
CA GLY A 80 2.82 10.52 3.01
C GLY A 80 2.79 10.90 1.54
N LYS A 81 1.63 11.38 1.05
CA LYS A 81 1.49 11.92 -0.30
C LYS A 81 2.45 13.10 -0.53
N LEU A 82 2.48 14.06 0.39
CA LEU A 82 3.36 15.23 0.29
C LEU A 82 4.84 14.83 0.34
N THR A 83 5.22 13.87 1.18
CA THR A 83 6.59 13.35 1.23
C THR A 83 6.97 12.72 -0.12
N ILE A 84 6.12 11.88 -0.71
CA ILE A 84 6.39 11.27 -2.03
C ILE A 84 6.64 12.35 -3.10
N GLN A 85 5.85 13.42 -3.06
CA GLN A 85 6.00 14.56 -3.98
C GLN A 85 7.29 15.34 -3.71
N ALA A 86 7.55 15.70 -2.46
CA ALA A 86 8.72 16.49 -2.06
C ALA A 86 10.05 15.75 -2.27
N LYS A 87 10.05 14.43 -2.13
CA LYS A 87 11.22 13.56 -2.32
C LYS A 87 11.33 13.01 -3.75
N ASN A 88 10.49 13.51 -4.67
CA ASN A 88 10.50 13.22 -6.10
C ASN A 88 10.47 11.71 -6.44
N CYS A 89 9.75 10.90 -5.67
CA CYS A 89 9.78 9.44 -5.84
C CYS A 89 9.30 9.00 -7.23
N MET A 90 8.40 9.77 -7.84
CA MET A 90 7.84 9.48 -9.18
C MET A 90 8.83 9.72 -10.34
N ASP A 91 9.99 10.30 -10.09
CA ASP A 91 11.06 10.47 -11.09
C ASP A 91 11.90 9.19 -11.26
N CYS A 92 11.67 8.20 -10.39
CA CYS A 92 12.20 6.84 -10.57
C CYS A 92 11.09 5.79 -10.66
N HIS A 93 10.00 5.97 -9.90
CA HIS A 93 8.91 5.01 -9.80
C HIS A 93 7.66 5.46 -10.55
N THR A 94 6.78 4.51 -10.83
CA THR A 94 5.40 4.84 -11.18
C THR A 94 4.46 4.75 -9.98
N LEU A 95 3.39 5.56 -10.00
CA LEU A 95 2.20 5.42 -9.17
C LEU A 95 0.98 5.44 -10.10
N LEU A 96 0.14 4.42 -10.00
CA LEU A 96 -0.94 4.16 -10.95
C LEU A 96 -0.42 4.07 -12.40
N GLY A 97 0.79 3.56 -12.60
CA GLY A 97 1.43 3.49 -13.92
C GLY A 97 1.93 4.83 -14.47
N ASN A 98 1.84 5.93 -13.73
CA ASN A 98 2.33 7.25 -14.13
C ASN A 98 3.62 7.59 -13.37
N GLY A 99 4.62 8.15 -14.03
CA GLY A 99 5.92 8.49 -13.45
C GLY A 99 7.05 8.03 -14.36
N ALA A 100 8.17 7.62 -13.77
CA ALA A 100 9.33 7.09 -14.47
C ALA A 100 9.45 5.56 -14.35
N TYR A 101 10.26 4.96 -15.21
CA TYR A 101 10.39 3.51 -15.38
C TYR A 101 11.74 2.95 -14.85
N TYR A 102 12.41 3.70 -13.98
CA TYR A 102 13.69 3.28 -13.42
C TYR A 102 13.52 2.23 -12.30
N ALA A 103 12.44 2.32 -11.52
CA ALA A 103 12.18 1.46 -10.37
C ALA A 103 10.71 0.95 -10.37
N PRO A 104 10.37 -0.07 -9.55
CA PRO A 104 9.05 -0.71 -9.59
C PRO A 104 7.87 0.22 -9.29
N ASP A 105 6.68 -0.14 -9.78
CA ASP A 105 5.44 0.60 -9.50
C ASP A 105 5.04 0.52 -8.02
N LEU A 106 4.72 1.67 -7.43
CA LEU A 106 4.42 1.80 -6.00
C LEU A 106 2.94 1.58 -5.64
N THR A 107 2.05 1.38 -6.61
CA THR A 107 0.59 1.31 -6.39
C THR A 107 0.20 0.21 -5.41
N LYS A 108 0.84 -0.95 -5.53
CA LYS A 108 0.63 -2.11 -4.64
C LYS A 108 1.87 -2.46 -3.83
N ALA A 109 2.84 -1.54 -3.69
CA ALA A 109 4.12 -1.82 -3.01
C ALA A 109 3.97 -2.31 -1.57
N TRP A 110 2.90 -1.91 -0.86
CA TRP A 110 2.57 -2.45 0.47
C TRP A 110 2.38 -3.98 0.48
N LEU A 111 1.94 -4.54 -0.64
CA LEU A 111 1.65 -5.96 -0.81
C LEU A 111 2.82 -6.73 -1.42
N ASP A 112 3.97 -6.09 -1.63
CA ASP A 112 5.12 -6.77 -2.20
C ASP A 112 5.55 -7.95 -1.29
N PRO A 113 5.64 -9.18 -1.82
CA PRO A 113 5.99 -10.36 -1.03
C PRO A 113 7.34 -10.27 -0.32
N THR A 114 8.26 -9.43 -0.79
CA THR A 114 9.56 -9.19 -0.12
C THR A 114 9.38 -8.65 1.30
N TRP A 115 8.32 -7.89 1.59
CA TRP A 115 8.06 -7.41 2.94
C TRP A 115 7.66 -8.52 3.90
N ASN A 116 7.07 -9.62 3.39
CA ASN A 116 6.72 -10.76 4.25
C ASN A 116 7.97 -11.50 4.74
N THR A 117 9.04 -11.53 3.94
CA THR A 117 10.31 -12.17 4.35
C THR A 117 11.08 -11.30 5.34
N LEU A 118 10.97 -9.97 5.23
CA LEU A 118 11.62 -9.02 6.13
C LEU A 118 10.81 -8.72 7.40
N ALA A 119 9.49 -8.94 7.39
CA ALA A 119 8.60 -8.56 8.49
C ALA A 119 9.06 -9.13 9.85
N ALA A 120 9.50 -10.38 9.90
CA ALA A 120 9.96 -11.00 11.14
C ALA A 120 11.21 -10.32 11.72
N ALA A 121 12.14 -9.85 10.87
CA ALA A 121 13.36 -9.18 11.30
C ALA A 121 13.14 -7.75 11.82
N TYR A 122 12.07 -7.10 11.38
CA TYR A 122 11.77 -5.69 11.71
C TYR A 122 10.54 -5.51 12.60
N GLY A 123 9.86 -6.59 13.01
CA GLY A 123 8.66 -6.53 13.85
C GLY A 123 7.37 -6.17 13.10
N GLY A 124 7.35 -6.32 11.79
CA GLY A 124 6.21 -6.04 10.91
C GLY A 124 6.64 -5.46 9.56
N LYS A 125 5.79 -5.61 8.54
CA LYS A 125 6.03 -5.04 7.20
C LYS A 125 6.12 -3.53 7.24
N GLU A 126 5.33 -2.87 8.08
CA GLU A 126 5.34 -1.41 8.18
C GLU A 126 6.68 -0.87 8.68
N TYR A 127 7.32 -1.60 9.60
CA TYR A 127 8.63 -1.25 10.13
C TYR A 127 9.73 -1.57 9.11
N ALA A 128 9.65 -2.70 8.40
CA ALA A 128 10.59 -3.04 7.33
C ALA A 128 10.60 -1.97 6.22
N ILE A 129 9.41 -1.55 5.75
CA ILE A 129 9.29 -0.51 4.73
C ILE A 129 9.79 0.83 5.26
N ALA A 130 9.43 1.22 6.49
CA ALA A 130 9.91 2.49 7.06
C ALA A 130 11.44 2.51 7.18
N LYS A 131 12.05 1.43 7.68
CA LYS A 131 13.51 1.32 7.76
C LYS A 131 14.17 1.34 6.39
N PHE A 132 13.52 0.81 5.35
CA PHE A 132 13.99 0.92 3.98
C PHE A 132 14.01 2.36 3.52
N LEU A 133 12.94 3.12 3.77
CA LEU A 133 12.87 4.52 3.36
C LEU A 133 13.88 5.41 4.11
N GLU A 134 14.15 5.12 5.39
CA GLU A 134 15.14 5.84 6.20
C GLU A 134 16.58 5.62 5.72
N ASN A 135 16.92 4.41 5.26
CA ASN A 135 18.26 4.10 4.74
C ASN A 135 18.23 3.02 3.64
N PRO A 136 17.81 3.36 2.40
CA PRO A 136 17.69 2.38 1.32
C PRO A 136 19.03 1.69 0.96
N PRO A 137 20.18 2.39 0.91
CA PRO A 137 21.46 1.76 0.59
C PRO A 137 21.89 0.66 1.55
N ALA A 138 21.48 0.72 2.83
CA ALA A 138 21.85 -0.29 3.83
C ALA A 138 21.11 -1.62 3.65
N MET A 139 19.99 -1.62 2.93
CA MET A 139 19.21 -2.83 2.64
C MET A 139 19.30 -3.26 1.18
N ALA A 140 20.27 -2.73 0.42
CA ALA A 140 20.44 -2.87 -1.04
C ALA A 140 19.94 -4.21 -1.58
N MET A 141 18.73 -4.19 -2.14
CA MET A 141 18.04 -5.39 -2.62
C MET A 141 18.43 -5.73 -4.07
N HIS A 142 18.89 -4.73 -4.85
CA HIS A 142 19.14 -4.84 -6.29
C HIS A 142 20.32 -3.96 -6.76
N GLU A 143 20.74 -4.13 -8.01
CA GLU A 143 21.79 -3.32 -8.66
C GLU A 143 21.39 -1.85 -8.81
N ARG A 144 20.12 -1.58 -9.14
CA ARG A 144 19.56 -0.23 -9.17
C ARG A 144 19.37 0.26 -7.73
N LYS A 145 19.98 1.40 -7.40
CA LYS A 145 20.01 1.92 -6.04
C LYS A 145 19.01 3.05 -5.88
N MET A 146 18.17 2.95 -4.85
CA MET A 146 17.45 4.10 -4.32
C MET A 146 18.44 4.95 -3.48
N PRO A 147 18.58 6.26 -3.74
CA PRO A 147 19.44 7.13 -2.94
C PRO A 147 18.86 7.33 -1.54
N ASN A 148 19.70 7.74 -0.59
CA ASN A 148 19.20 8.24 0.69
C ASN A 148 18.64 9.66 0.48
N LEU A 149 17.33 9.81 0.65
CA LEU A 149 16.60 11.08 0.43
C LEU A 149 16.42 11.89 1.72
N GLY A 150 17.07 11.48 2.82
CA GLY A 150 16.91 12.08 4.14
C GLY A 150 15.46 12.03 4.60
N ILE A 151 14.80 10.87 4.43
CA ILE A 151 13.43 10.64 4.90
C ILE A 151 13.50 10.41 6.41
N THR A 152 12.80 11.26 7.16
CA THR A 152 12.71 11.14 8.62
C THR A 152 11.80 9.97 9.03
N PRO A 153 11.90 9.45 10.28
CA PRO A 153 11.01 8.39 10.76
C PRO A 153 9.52 8.73 10.64
N GLU A 154 9.14 10.00 10.88
CA GLU A 154 7.76 10.46 10.77
C GLU A 154 7.28 10.52 9.32
N GLU A 155 8.14 10.93 8.40
CA GLU A 155 7.87 10.91 6.96
C GLU A 155 7.78 9.47 6.45
N ALA A 156 8.70 8.59 6.88
CA ALA A 156 8.70 7.17 6.51
C ALA A 156 7.37 6.53 6.92
N LYS A 157 6.96 6.65 8.19
CA LYS A 157 5.65 6.17 8.67
C LYS A 157 4.49 6.70 7.82
N ALA A 158 4.53 7.98 7.45
CA ALA A 158 3.50 8.60 6.62
C ALA A 158 3.46 8.03 5.20
N VAL A 159 4.63 7.84 4.58
CA VAL A 159 4.74 7.19 3.26
C VAL A 159 4.22 5.76 3.32
N VAL A 160 4.56 4.98 4.34
CA VAL A 160 4.01 3.62 4.50
C VAL A 160 2.48 3.66 4.61
N ALA A 161 1.91 4.62 5.34
CA ALA A 161 0.45 4.77 5.45
C ALA A 161 -0.19 5.08 4.09
N TYR A 162 0.44 5.95 3.30
CA TYR A 162 0.01 6.26 1.95
C TYR A 162 0.10 5.05 1.02
N LEU A 163 1.21 4.29 1.05
CA LEU A 163 1.37 3.06 0.25
C LEU A 163 0.33 1.99 0.64
N LYS A 164 0.07 1.83 1.95
CA LYS A 164 -0.99 0.95 2.46
C LYS A 164 -2.36 1.38 1.93
N PHE A 165 -2.67 2.68 1.99
CA PHE A 165 -3.91 3.23 1.44
C PHE A 165 -4.03 3.04 -0.09
N MET A 166 -2.97 3.33 -0.85
CA MET A 166 -2.92 3.11 -2.30
C MET A 166 -3.17 1.65 -2.68
N ALA A 167 -2.65 0.71 -1.88
CA ALA A 167 -2.89 -0.71 -2.08
C ALA A 167 -4.37 -1.10 -1.94
N ALA A 168 -5.16 -0.37 -1.16
CA ALA A 168 -6.59 -0.59 -0.99
C ALA A 168 -7.48 0.09 -2.05
N ILE A 169 -6.93 0.96 -2.91
CA ILE A 169 -7.71 1.59 -3.99
C ILE A 169 -8.04 0.56 -5.07
N ASP A 170 -9.30 0.53 -5.50
CA ASP A 170 -9.75 -0.27 -6.63
C ASP A 170 -9.41 0.43 -7.95
N THR A 171 -8.29 -0.01 -8.52
CA THR A 171 -7.67 0.45 -9.75
C THR A 171 -8.11 -0.37 -10.96
N ASN A 172 -9.25 -1.06 -10.90
CA ASN A 172 -9.78 -1.92 -11.98
C ASN A 172 -8.77 -2.98 -12.48
N GLY A 173 -8.05 -3.63 -11.58
CA GLY A 173 -7.11 -4.69 -11.96
C GLY A 173 -5.69 -4.23 -12.28
N PHE A 174 -5.36 -2.96 -12.08
CA PHE A 174 -3.98 -2.49 -12.17
C PHE A 174 -3.24 -2.59 -10.81
N PRO A 175 -2.00 -3.08 -10.76
CA PRO A 175 -1.30 -3.80 -11.82
C PRO A 175 -1.84 -5.23 -11.97
N ARG A 176 -1.73 -5.78 -13.19
CA ARG A 176 -2.11 -7.18 -13.47
C ARG A 176 -1.07 -8.14 -12.92
N ASN A 177 -1.51 -9.29 -12.41
CA ASN A 177 -0.64 -10.38 -11.93
C ASN A 177 0.39 -9.94 -10.86
N PHE A 178 0.07 -8.92 -10.07
CA PHE A 178 0.95 -8.43 -9.00
C PHE A 178 1.28 -9.55 -8.01
N GLY A 179 2.56 -9.77 -7.75
CA GLY A 179 3.02 -10.84 -6.85
C GLY A 179 2.86 -12.26 -7.36
N LYS A 180 2.30 -12.47 -8.57
CA LYS A 180 1.96 -13.79 -9.10
C LYS A 180 2.85 -14.25 -10.25
N ILE A 181 3.58 -13.33 -10.87
CA ILE A 181 4.59 -13.68 -11.86
C ILE A 181 5.89 -13.97 -11.11
N LYS A 182 6.38 -15.22 -11.21
CA LYS A 182 7.70 -15.59 -10.70
C LYS A 182 8.76 -14.68 -11.33
N GLY A 183 9.43 -13.87 -10.50
CA GLY A 183 10.46 -12.91 -10.92
C GLY A 183 10.00 -11.51 -11.32
N ALA A 184 8.69 -11.17 -11.25
CA ALA A 184 8.22 -9.79 -11.51
C ALA A 184 8.13 -8.92 -10.26
N VAL A 185 8.00 -9.55 -9.09
CA VAL A 185 8.41 -9.00 -7.81
C VAL A 185 9.52 -9.92 -7.35
N ASP A 186 10.68 -9.37 -7.03
CA ASP A 186 11.93 -10.12 -6.93
C ASP A 186 11.98 -10.93 -5.62
N ALA A 187 11.17 -11.99 -5.55
CA ALA A 187 11.46 -13.14 -4.72
C ALA A 187 12.55 -13.94 -5.45
N ARG A 188 13.80 -13.65 -5.09
CA ARG A 188 14.98 -14.31 -5.64
C ARG A 188 14.79 -15.83 -5.74
N LYS A 189 15.27 -16.37 -6.86
CA LYS A 189 15.69 -17.76 -7.01
C LYS A 189 16.70 -18.14 -5.92
#